data_AF-R5EDQ3-F1
#
_entry.id   AF-R5EDQ3-F1
#
_cell.length_a   1.000
_cell.length_b   1.000
_cell.length_c   1.000
_cell.angle_alpha   90.00
_cell.angle_beta   90.00
_cell.angle_gamma   90.00
#
_symmetry.space_group_name_H-M   'P 1'
#
loop_
_entity.id
_entity.type
_entity.pdbx_description
1 polymer ?
#
loop_
_entity_poly.entity_id
_entity_poly.type
_entity_poly.pdbx_seq_one_letter_code
_entity_poly.pdbx_strand_id
1 'polypeptide(L)'
;MIDYGLRNPTGIQKIEAYELPSDDALIMQEVLENIDYDVLIQNPQIDQEQLNEIVEILVDTVCTSRKTIRIASDDFPADVVRSRFLKLTGSHIQYVLACMKENTTRIRNIKKYLLAALYNASVTMGSYYSALVQHDLAEGG
;
A
#
# COMPACT_ATOMS: atom_id res chain seq x y z
N MET A 1 2.15 27.91 -26.06
CA MET A 1 3.18 26.87 -26.02
C MET A 1 4.49 27.56 -25.69
N ILE A 2 5.06 27.30 -24.51
CA ILE A 2 6.31 27.93 -24.09
C ILE A 2 7.39 26.85 -24.17
N ASP A 3 8.39 27.10 -25.01
CA ASP A 3 9.54 26.23 -25.26
C ASP A 3 10.58 26.45 -24.15
N TYR A 4 10.83 25.42 -23.34
CA TYR A 4 11.87 25.41 -22.31
C TYR A 4 13.13 24.69 -22.84
N GLY A 5 13.79 25.29 -23.83
CA GLY A 5 15.07 24.80 -24.34
C GLY A 5 16.24 25.20 -23.45
N LEU A 6 16.85 24.24 -22.73
CA LEU A 6 18.19 24.40 -22.16
C LEU A 6 19.26 24.01 -23.19
N ARG A 7 20.17 24.94 -23.51
CA ARG A 7 21.30 24.71 -24.41
C ARG A 7 22.33 23.77 -23.77
N ASN A 8 22.64 22.67 -24.46
CA ASN A 8 23.82 21.83 -24.22
C ASN A 8 24.77 21.99 -25.44
N PRO A 9 26.12 22.07 -25.30
CA PRO A 9 27.02 22.51 -26.36
C PRO A 9 27.35 21.46 -27.43
N THR A 10 26.69 20.31 -27.45
CA THR A 10 26.94 19.21 -28.40
C THR A 10 25.64 18.71 -29.03
N GLY A 11 25.09 19.47 -29.97
CA GLY A 11 24.02 19.03 -30.88
C GLY A 11 22.66 18.76 -30.23
N ILE A 12 21.58 19.06 -30.94
CA ILE A 12 20.22 18.72 -30.49
C ILE A 12 20.08 17.20 -30.62
N GLN A 13 20.19 16.46 -29.51
CA GLN A 13 19.64 15.11 -29.45
C GLN A 13 18.11 15.24 -29.50
N LYS A 14 17.48 14.48 -30.39
CA LYS A 14 16.03 14.34 -30.43
C LYS A 14 15.62 13.71 -29.09
N ILE A 15 15.07 14.51 -28.19
CA ILE A 15 14.46 14.01 -26.96
C ILE A 15 13.30 13.11 -27.39
N GLU A 16 13.44 11.81 -27.21
CA GLU A 16 12.28 10.92 -27.18
C GLU A 16 11.38 11.46 -26.07
N ALA A 17 10.14 11.82 -26.42
CA ALA A 17 9.17 12.23 -25.43
C ALA A 17 8.98 11.04 -24.50
N TYR A 18 9.47 11.14 -23.27
CA TYR A 18 9.14 10.20 -22.22
C TYR A 18 7.63 10.36 -21.97
N GLU A 19 6.83 9.37 -22.34
CA GLU A 19 5.43 9.35 -21.95
C GLU A 19 5.37 9.38 -20.43
N LEU A 20 4.82 10.47 -19.88
CA LEU A 20 4.60 10.57 -18.44
C LEU A 20 3.64 9.43 -18.05
N PRO A 21 3.93 8.70 -16.96
CA PRO A 21 3.01 7.67 -16.50
C PRO A 21 1.66 8.30 -16.17
N SER A 22 0.56 7.57 -16.43
CA SER A 22 -0.75 7.99 -15.94
C SER A 22 -0.77 8.10 -14.41
N ASP A 23 -1.69 8.88 -13.86
CA ASP A 23 -1.86 9.02 -12.40
C ASP A 23 -1.96 7.64 -11.70
N ASP A 24 -2.68 6.70 -12.31
CA ASP A 24 -2.82 5.32 -11.80
C ASP A 24 -1.47 4.56 -11.76
N ALA A 25 -0.60 4.78 -12.75
CA ALA A 25 0.71 4.14 -12.80
C ALA A 25 1.67 4.71 -11.75
N LEU A 26 1.62 6.03 -11.51
CA LEU A 26 2.36 6.67 -10.42
C LEU A 26 1.89 6.16 -9.05
N ILE A 27 0.58 6.04 -8.86
CA ILE A 27 -0.01 5.49 -7.63
C ILE A 27 0.43 4.03 -7.42
N MET A 28 0.42 3.22 -8.47
CA MET A 28 0.87 1.83 -8.38
C MET A 28 2.34 1.76 -7.95
N GLN A 29 3.21 2.60 -8.51
CA GLN A 29 4.61 2.67 -8.09
C GLN A 29 4.74 3.07 -6.62
N GLU A 30 4.02 4.11 -6.18
CA GLU A 30 4.02 4.55 -4.78
C GLU A 30 3.57 3.43 -3.83
N VAL A 31 2.52 2.68 -4.18
CA VAL A 31 2.05 1.54 -3.39
C VAL A 31 3.11 0.46 -3.30
N LEU A 32 3.75 0.09 -4.43
CA LEU A 32 4.79 -0.94 -4.48
C LEU A 32 6.03 -0.57 -3.66
N GLU A 33 6.46 0.69 -3.75
CA GLU A 33 7.57 1.24 -2.98
C GLU A 33 7.26 1.24 -1.49
N ASN A 34 6.09 1.76 -1.09
CA ASN A 34 5.70 1.84 0.31
C ASN A 34 5.71 0.46 0.99
N ILE A 35 5.25 -0.58 0.30
CA ILE A 35 5.15 -1.93 0.86
C ILE A 35 6.43 -2.76 0.74
N ASP A 36 7.54 -2.18 0.25
CA ASP A 36 8.80 -2.90 0.00
C ASP A 36 8.58 -4.17 -0.85
N TYR A 37 7.77 -4.06 -1.92
CA TYR A 37 7.34 -5.23 -2.70
C TYR A 37 8.53 -6.04 -3.26
N ASP A 38 9.55 -5.35 -3.74
CA ASP A 38 10.79 -5.92 -4.28
C ASP A 38 11.57 -6.75 -3.24
N VAL A 39 11.49 -6.38 -1.96
CA VAL A 39 12.06 -7.14 -0.84
C VAL A 39 11.16 -8.33 -0.49
N LEU A 40 9.84 -8.12 -0.41
CA LEU A 40 8.88 -9.17 -0.04
C LEU A 40 8.84 -10.31 -1.04
N ILE A 41 8.87 -10.01 -2.35
CA ILE A 41 8.78 -11.03 -3.41
C ILE A 41 9.99 -11.98 -3.42
N GLN A 42 11.14 -11.53 -2.90
CA GLN A 42 12.36 -12.33 -2.79
C GLN A 42 12.31 -13.34 -1.64
N ASN A 43 11.37 -13.20 -0.69
CA ASN A 43 11.27 -14.09 0.44
C ASN A 43 10.56 -15.40 0.05
N PRO A 44 11.25 -16.56 0.07
CA PRO A 44 10.66 -17.85 -0.34
C PRO A 44 9.56 -18.36 0.61
N GLN A 45 9.40 -17.75 1.80
CA GLN A 45 8.33 -18.08 2.73
C GLN A 45 7.03 -17.31 2.45
N ILE A 46 7.07 -16.32 1.56
CA ILE A 46 5.90 -15.54 1.16
C ILE A 46 5.25 -16.19 -0.05
N ASP A 47 3.94 -16.40 0.04
CA ASP A 47 3.11 -16.79 -1.09
C ASP A 47 2.98 -15.59 -2.03
N GLN A 48 3.61 -15.69 -3.20
CA GLN A 48 3.65 -14.61 -4.19
C GLN A 48 2.28 -14.33 -4.79
N GLU A 49 1.40 -15.32 -4.89
CA GLU A 49 0.04 -15.13 -5.41
C GLU A 49 -0.77 -14.28 -4.43
N GLN A 50 -0.67 -14.58 -3.13
CA GLN A 50 -1.32 -13.78 -2.08
C GLN A 50 -0.74 -12.36 -1.98
N LEU A 51 0.58 -12.21 -2.11
CA LEU A 51 1.20 -10.90 -2.14
C LEU A 51 0.67 -10.05 -3.31
N ASN A 52 0.59 -10.65 -4.50
CA ASN A 52 0.05 -9.96 -5.68
C ASN A 52 -1.43 -9.61 -5.53
N GLU A 53 -2.25 -10.49 -4.96
CA GLU A 53 -3.65 -10.21 -4.68
C GLU A 53 -3.81 -9.03 -3.70
N ILE A 54 -2.95 -8.93 -2.69
CA ILE A 54 -2.91 -7.77 -1.78
C ILE A 54 -2.60 -6.49 -2.57
N VAL A 55 -1.58 -6.49 -3.43
CA VAL A 55 -1.23 -5.31 -4.25
C VAL A 55 -2.40 -4.89 -5.13
N GLU A 56 -3.06 -5.84 -5.81
CA GLU A 56 -4.23 -5.56 -6.64
C GLU A 56 -5.32 -4.86 -5.82
N ILE A 57 -5.63 -5.38 -4.62
CA ILE A 57 -6.62 -4.77 -3.73
C ILE A 57 -6.21 -3.37 -3.28
N LEU A 58 -4.92 -3.12 -2.99
CA LEU A 58 -4.44 -1.81 -2.61
C LEU A 58 -4.64 -0.79 -3.74
N VAL A 59 -4.19 -1.14 -4.95
CA VAL A 59 -4.30 -0.27 -6.14
C VAL A 59 -5.77 -0.01 -6.47
N ASP A 60 -6.61 -1.05 -6.53
CA ASP A 60 -8.07 -0.91 -6.77
C ASP A 60 -8.75 0.02 -5.75
N THR A 61 -8.34 -0.08 -4.48
CA THR A 61 -8.90 0.72 -3.40
C THR A 61 -8.46 2.18 -3.49
N VAL A 62 -7.18 2.43 -3.78
CA VAL A 62 -6.62 3.78 -3.87
C VAL A 62 -7.13 4.50 -5.13
N CYS A 63 -7.25 3.80 -6.26
CA CYS A 63 -7.73 4.36 -7.52
C CYS A 63 -9.27 4.39 -7.65
N THR A 64 -10.01 4.03 -6.60
CA THR A 64 -11.48 3.99 -6.69
C THR A 64 -12.09 5.38 -6.91
N SER A 65 -13.10 5.44 -7.79
CA SER A 65 -13.94 6.63 -8.00
C SER A 65 -15.15 6.70 -7.08
N ARG A 66 -15.38 5.67 -6.26
CA ARG A 66 -16.48 5.63 -5.29
C ARG A 66 -16.25 6.65 -4.18
N LYS A 67 -17.33 7.24 -3.66
CA LYS A 67 -17.26 8.19 -2.54
C LYS A 67 -17.07 7.51 -1.18
N THR A 68 -17.52 6.26 -1.06
CA THR A 68 -17.45 5.49 0.17
C THR A 68 -17.02 4.06 -0.11
N ILE A 69 -16.36 3.45 0.88
CA ILE A 69 -15.91 2.06 0.86
C ILE A 69 -16.42 1.40 2.12
N ARG A 70 -17.09 0.25 1.95
CA ARG A 70 -17.56 -0.57 3.07
C ARG A 70 -16.41 -1.46 3.54
N ILE A 71 -16.01 -1.31 4.80
CA ILE A 71 -14.98 -2.11 5.44
C ILE A 71 -15.62 -2.81 6.64
N ALA A 72 -15.60 -4.15 6.61
CA ALA A 72 -16.44 -4.99 7.47
C ALA A 72 -17.93 -4.58 7.37
N SER A 73 -18.47 -3.92 8.38
CA SER A 73 -19.87 -3.50 8.45
C SER A 73 -20.06 -1.99 8.27
N ASP A 74 -18.99 -1.20 8.37
CA ASP A 74 -19.04 0.26 8.40
C ASP A 74 -18.69 0.87 7.04
N ASP A 75 -19.30 2.01 6.73
CA ASP A 75 -18.97 2.81 5.55
C ASP A 75 -18.02 3.94 5.92
N PHE A 76 -16.89 3.99 5.23
CA PHE A 76 -15.89 5.06 5.39
C PHE A 76 -15.82 5.92 4.13
N PRO A 77 -15.53 7.22 4.25
CA PRO A 77 -15.19 8.04 3.08
C PRO A 77 -13.98 7.45 2.36
N ALA A 78 -14.05 7.34 1.03
CA ALA A 78 -13.00 6.73 0.24
C ALA A 78 -11.64 7.40 0.44
N ASP A 79 -11.60 8.72 0.60
CA ASP A 79 -10.37 9.48 0.83
C ASP A 79 -9.69 9.11 2.17
N VAL A 80 -10.47 8.77 3.20
CA VAL A 80 -9.95 8.31 4.49
C VAL A 80 -9.30 6.93 4.35
N VAL A 81 -9.96 6.03 3.62
CA VAL A 81 -9.43 4.69 3.34
C VAL A 81 -8.17 4.78 2.48
N ARG A 82 -8.19 5.61 1.43
CA ARG A 82 -7.05 5.90 0.55
C ARG A 82 -5.85 6.37 1.36
N SER A 83 -6.03 7.38 2.22
CA SER A 83 -4.94 7.92 3.04
C SER A 83 -4.33 6.88 3.97
N ARG A 84 -5.11 5.90 4.45
CA ARG A 84 -4.60 4.82 5.30
C ARG A 84 -3.85 3.77 4.49
N PHE A 85 -4.37 3.41 3.32
CA PHE A 85 -3.77 2.40 2.45
C PHE A 85 -2.42 2.87 1.89
N LEU A 86 -2.32 4.14 1.52
CA LEU A 86 -1.05 4.76 1.10
C LEU A 86 0.02 4.86 2.22
N LYS A 87 -0.33 4.53 3.47
CA LYS A 87 0.62 4.49 4.60
C LYS A 87 1.03 3.06 4.99
N LEU A 88 0.51 2.05 4.28
CA LEU A 88 0.89 0.68 4.53
C LEU A 88 2.33 0.46 4.10
N THR A 89 3.04 -0.37 4.88
CA THR A 89 4.45 -0.70 4.65
C THR A 89 4.65 -2.21 4.58
N GLY A 90 5.86 -2.66 4.21
CA GLY A 90 6.16 -4.09 4.13
C GLY A 90 5.84 -4.85 5.42
N SER A 91 6.06 -4.24 6.59
CA SER A 91 5.70 -4.83 7.89
C SER A 91 4.20 -5.06 8.06
N HIS A 92 3.36 -4.15 7.56
CA HIS A 92 1.91 -4.33 7.59
C HIS A 92 1.48 -5.48 6.69
N ILE A 93 2.11 -5.62 5.52
CA ILE A 93 1.82 -6.70 4.57
C ILE A 93 2.23 -8.05 5.15
N GLN A 94 3.41 -8.14 5.77
CA GLN A 94 3.87 -9.35 6.46
C GLN A 94 2.91 -9.77 7.57
N TYR A 95 2.40 -8.82 8.36
CA TYR A 95 1.38 -9.11 9.37
C TYR A 95 0.09 -9.68 8.76
N VAL A 96 -0.40 -9.09 7.67
CA VAL A 96 -1.61 -9.59 6.99
C VAL A 96 -1.40 -11.00 6.43
N LEU A 97 -0.25 -11.26 5.78
CA LEU A 97 0.12 -12.58 5.28
C LEU A 97 0.21 -13.62 6.41
N ALA A 98 0.75 -13.24 7.57
CA ALA A 98 0.77 -14.11 8.75
C ALA A 98 -0.66 -14.43 9.23
N CYS A 99 -1.54 -13.43 9.32
CA CYS A 99 -2.95 -13.63 9.67
C CYS A 99 -3.68 -14.55 8.68
N MET A 100 -3.36 -14.47 7.39
CA MET A 100 -3.95 -15.38 6.38
C MET A 100 -3.51 -16.82 6.61
N LYS A 101 -2.22 -17.04 6.90
CA LYS A 101 -1.65 -18.38 7.14
C LYS A 101 -2.23 -19.04 8.39
N GLU A 102 -2.52 -18.28 9.44
CA GLU A 102 -3.11 -18.78 10.69
C GLU A 102 -4.62 -19.03 10.60
N ASN A 103 -5.30 -18.40 9.63
CA ASN A 103 -6.75 -18.58 9.46
C ASN A 103 -7.07 -19.91 8.76
N THR A 104 -7.50 -20.89 9.55
CA THR A 104 -7.91 -22.23 9.08
C THR A 104 -9.36 -22.31 8.61
N THR A 105 -10.14 -21.22 8.79
CA THR A 105 -11.54 -21.14 8.36
C THR A 105 -11.64 -20.79 6.89
N ARG A 106 -12.52 -21.49 6.15
CA ARG A 106 -12.76 -21.19 4.73
C ARG A 106 -13.32 -19.78 4.56
N ILE A 107 -12.49 -18.86 4.10
CA ILE A 107 -12.90 -17.48 3.81
C ILE A 107 -13.80 -17.50 2.56
N ARG A 108 -15.09 -17.17 2.73
CA ARG A 108 -16.06 -17.16 1.61
C ARG A 108 -15.84 -15.99 0.65
N ASN A 109 -15.27 -14.89 1.12
CA ASN A 109 -14.97 -13.70 0.32
C ASN A 109 -13.62 -13.14 0.73
N ILE A 110 -12.58 -13.57 0.03
CA ILE A 110 -11.18 -13.25 0.35
C ILE A 110 -10.89 -11.75 0.23
N LYS A 111 -11.42 -11.07 -0.80
CA LYS A 111 -11.26 -9.62 -0.98
C LYS A 111 -11.82 -8.82 0.20
N LYS A 112 -13.02 -9.14 0.71
CA LYS A 112 -13.59 -8.45 1.88
C LYS A 112 -12.78 -8.68 3.15
N TYR A 113 -12.25 -9.87 3.33
CA TYR A 113 -11.38 -10.19 4.46
C TYR A 113 -10.09 -9.37 4.39
N LEU A 114 -9.40 -9.41 3.24
CA LEU A 114 -8.14 -8.68 3.01
C LEU A 114 -8.31 -7.18 3.20
N LEU A 115 -9.39 -6.60 2.66
CA LEU A 115 -9.68 -5.18 2.81
C LEU A 115 -9.82 -4.79 4.30
N ALA A 116 -10.52 -5.61 5.09
CA ALA A 116 -10.66 -5.40 6.52
C ALA A 116 -9.33 -5.59 7.27
N ALA A 117 -8.55 -6.63 6.93
CA ALA A 117 -7.27 -6.91 7.55
C ALA A 117 -6.24 -5.80 7.29
N LEU A 118 -6.13 -5.33 6.04
CA LEU A 118 -5.24 -4.23 5.63
C LEU A 118 -5.65 -2.91 6.30
N TYR A 119 -6.94 -2.60 6.32
CA TYR A 119 -7.43 -1.41 7.01
C TYR A 119 -7.12 -1.46 8.51
N ASN A 120 -7.36 -2.60 9.16
CA ASN A 120 -7.04 -2.77 10.57
C ASN A 120 -5.53 -2.68 10.81
N ALA A 121 -4.69 -3.31 9.97
CA ALA A 121 -3.24 -3.22 10.09
C ALA A 121 -2.74 -1.76 10.16
N SER A 122 -3.27 -0.88 9.31
CA SER A 122 -2.94 0.56 9.32
C SER A 122 -3.35 1.29 10.61
N VAL A 123 -4.31 0.77 11.37
CA VAL A 123 -4.87 1.39 12.58
C VAL A 123 -4.22 0.86 13.85
N THR A 124 -4.03 -0.46 13.94
CA THR A 124 -3.52 -1.11 15.16
C THR A 124 -1.99 -1.09 15.24
N MET A 125 -1.26 -1.07 14.13
CA MET A 125 0.19 -1.15 14.17
C MET A 125 0.83 0.18 14.66
N GLY A 126 0.25 1.34 14.34
CA GLY A 126 0.67 2.62 14.93
C GLY A 126 0.42 2.75 16.44
N SER A 127 -0.65 2.10 16.94
CA SER A 127 -0.95 2.00 18.38
C SER A 127 0.02 1.07 19.11
N TYR A 128 0.48 0.00 18.45
CA TYR A 128 1.48 -0.95 18.99
C TYR A 128 2.81 -0.25 19.30
N TYR A 129 3.33 0.58 18.40
CA TYR A 129 4.56 1.37 18.66
C TYR A 129 4.34 2.51 19.67
N SER A 130 3.17 3.16 19.67
CA SER A 130 2.85 4.20 20.66
C SER A 130 2.76 3.64 22.08
N ALA A 131 2.20 2.43 22.23
CA ALA A 131 2.10 1.74 23.51
C ALA A 131 3.49 1.26 24.01
N LEU A 132 4.37 0.80 23.13
CA LEU A 132 5.74 0.41 23.48
C LEU A 132 6.59 1.60 23.94
N VAL A 133 6.50 2.74 23.26
CA VAL A 133 7.23 3.96 23.65
C VAL A 133 6.71 4.53 24.98
N GLN A 134 5.40 4.48 25.23
CA GLN A 134 4.83 4.87 26.53
C GLN A 134 5.23 3.91 27.66
N HIS A 135 5.43 2.62 27.37
CA HIS A 135 5.89 1.64 28.34
C HIS A 135 7.37 1.86 28.72
N ASP A 136 8.26 2.09 27.74
CA ASP A 136 9.67 2.40 27.97
C ASP A 136 9.88 3.72 28.74
N LEU A 137 9.00 4.71 28.52
CA LEU A 137 8.99 5.98 29.26
C LEU A 137 8.44 5.85 30.70
N ALA A 138 7.62 4.83 30.97
CA ALA A 138 7.04 4.59 32.29
C ALA A 138 7.91 3.68 33.18
N GLU A 139 8.70 2.78 32.59
CA GLU A 139 9.65 1.91 33.33
C GLU A 139 11.03 2.56 33.54
N GLY A 140 11.31 3.69 32.89
CA GLY A 140 12.56 4.45 33.02
C GLY A 140 12.49 5.70 33.93
N GLY A 141 11.43 5.86 34.73
CA GLY A 141 11.18 7.02 35.61
C GLY A 141 11.37 6.72 37.10
#